data_AF-D3YVD1-F1
#
_entry.id   AF-D3YVD1-F1
#
_cell.length_a   1.000
_cell.length_b   1.000
_cell.length_c   1.000
_cell.angle_alpha   90.00
_cell.angle_beta   90.00
_cell.angle_gamma   90.00
#
_symmetry.space_group_name_H-M   'P 1'
#
loop_
_entity.id
_entity.type
_entity.pdbx_description
1 polymer ?
#
loop_
_entity_poly.entity_id
_entity_poly.type
_entity_poly.pdbx_seq_one_letter_code
_entity_poly.pdbx_strand_id
1 'polypeptide(L)'
;MKKSGSGKRSAAPEKVGWVRKFCGKGIFREIWKNRYVVLKGDQLYVSEKEVKDEKNSQEVFDLSDYEKCEELRKSKSRSKKNHSKFTLARCRQPGTTAPNLIFLAVSPEEKESWINALSSAITR
;
A
#
# COMPACT_ATOMS: atom_id res chain seq x y z
N MET A 1 11.73 -17.02 -32.85
CA MET A 1 12.65 -16.13 -32.11
C MET A 1 12.38 -14.69 -32.51
N LYS A 2 11.77 -13.86 -31.64
CA LYS A 2 11.98 -12.41 -31.45
C LYS A 2 11.09 -11.96 -30.28
N LYS A 3 11.70 -11.77 -29.10
CA LYS A 3 11.09 -11.15 -27.93
C LYS A 3 10.77 -9.69 -28.30
N SER A 4 9.50 -9.31 -28.31
CA SER A 4 9.11 -7.90 -28.35
C SER A 4 9.31 -7.33 -26.95
N GLY A 5 10.24 -6.38 -26.84
CA GLY A 5 10.50 -5.66 -25.60
C GLY A 5 9.25 -4.92 -25.13
N SER A 6 8.77 -5.25 -23.95
CA SER A 6 7.86 -4.42 -23.19
C SER A 6 8.63 -3.18 -22.76
N GLY A 7 8.59 -2.14 -23.60
CA GLY A 7 8.94 -0.80 -23.15
C GLY A 7 8.07 -0.52 -21.93
N LYS A 8 8.70 -0.38 -20.76
CA LYS A 8 8.09 0.20 -19.56
C LYS A 8 7.68 1.63 -19.91
N ARG A 9 6.55 1.79 -20.61
CA ARG A 9 5.89 3.07 -20.74
C ARG A 9 5.56 3.46 -19.32
N SER A 10 5.96 4.67 -18.93
CA SER A 10 5.54 5.27 -17.69
C SER A 10 4.02 5.38 -17.70
N ALA A 11 3.33 4.29 -17.34
CA ALA A 11 1.89 4.29 -17.20
C ALA A 11 1.55 5.33 -16.13
N ALA A 12 0.49 6.11 -16.38
CA ALA A 12 -0.07 6.96 -15.36
C ALA A 12 -0.34 6.12 -14.10
N PRO A 13 -0.06 6.63 -12.90
CA PRO A 13 -0.31 5.88 -11.70
C PRO A 13 -1.80 5.58 -11.59
N GLU A 14 -2.13 4.35 -11.23
CA GLU A 14 -3.50 3.86 -11.14
C GLU A 14 -4.24 4.50 -9.98
N LYS A 15 -3.51 4.75 -8.88
CA LYS A 15 -4.01 5.48 -7.73
C LYS A 15 -2.85 6.19 -7.04
N VAL A 16 -3.10 7.41 -6.60
CA VAL A 16 -2.17 8.20 -5.78
C VAL A 16 -2.90 8.85 -4.63
N GLY A 17 -2.21 9.09 -3.53
CA GLY A 17 -2.79 9.84 -2.43
C GLY A 17 -2.04 9.74 -1.12
N TRP A 18 -2.47 10.57 -0.17
CA TRP A 18 -1.94 10.58 1.19
C TRP A 18 -2.64 9.54 2.07
N VAL A 19 -1.84 8.69 2.73
CA VAL A 19 -2.32 7.77 3.75
C VAL A 19 -1.38 7.81 4.96
N ARG A 20 -1.88 7.42 6.13
CA ARG A 20 -1.01 7.19 7.28
C ARG A 20 -0.53 5.75 7.28
N LYS A 21 0.78 5.54 7.18
CA LYS A 21 1.42 4.23 7.30
C LYS A 21 1.79 3.97 8.76
N PHE A 22 1.51 2.76 9.23
CA PHE A 22 1.98 2.28 10.52
C PHE A 22 3.47 1.93 10.42
N CYS A 23 4.29 2.50 11.30
CA CYS A 23 5.74 2.30 11.34
C CYS A 23 6.20 1.54 12.59
N GLY A 24 5.27 0.92 13.33
CA GLY A 24 5.57 0.17 14.55
C GLY A 24 5.05 0.84 15.82
N LYS A 25 5.42 0.27 16.97
CA LYS A 25 5.11 0.81 18.29
C LYS A 25 6.36 1.46 18.87
N GLY A 26 6.28 2.75 19.17
CA GLY A 26 7.26 3.41 20.03
C GLY A 26 7.02 3.06 21.49
N ILE A 27 7.87 3.60 22.36
CA ILE A 27 7.87 3.32 23.81
C ILE A 27 6.51 3.60 24.47
N PHE A 28 5.77 4.63 24.01
CA PHE A 28 4.51 5.05 24.63
C PHE A 28 3.30 5.05 23.68
N ARG A 29 3.48 4.84 22.36
CA ARG A 29 2.40 4.98 21.37
C ARG A 29 2.71 4.32 20.04
N GLU A 30 1.65 3.95 19.32
CA GLU A 30 1.72 3.57 17.91
C GLU A 30 2.29 4.73 17.07
N ILE A 31 3.25 4.44 16.19
CA ILE A 31 3.86 5.41 15.29
C ILE A 31 3.15 5.32 13.95
N TRP A 32 2.40 6.36 13.62
CA TRP A 32 1.76 6.54 12.33
C TRP A 32 2.39 7.74 11.64
N LYS A 33 2.90 7.55 10.44
CA LYS A 33 3.48 8.64 9.65
C LYS A 33 2.64 8.89 8.41
N ASN A 34 2.48 10.17 8.06
CA ASN A 34 1.87 10.51 6.78
C ASN A 34 2.83 10.12 5.65
N ARG A 35 2.29 9.48 4.63
CA ARG A 35 3.04 9.01 3.47
C ARG A 35 2.21 9.25 2.21
N TYR A 36 2.86 9.79 1.20
CA TYR A 36 2.32 9.85 -0.14
C TYR A 36 2.58 8.50 -0.82
N VAL A 37 1.50 7.87 -1.27
CA VAL A 37 1.50 6.53 -1.84
C VAL A 37 1.08 6.61 -3.30
N VAL A 38 1.82 5.89 -4.14
CA VAL A 38 1.59 5.81 -5.58
C VAL A 38 1.54 4.34 -5.96
N LEU A 39 0.42 3.90 -6.51
CA LEU A 39 0.23 2.57 -7.09
C LEU A 39 0.46 2.66 -8.59
N LYS A 40 1.36 1.83 -9.11
CA LYS A 40 1.64 1.74 -10.54
C LYS A 40 1.97 0.30 -10.93
N GLY A 41 1.05 -0.35 -11.64
CA GLY A 41 1.18 -1.75 -11.99
C GLY A 41 1.21 -2.63 -10.74
N ASP A 42 2.26 -3.42 -10.62
CA ASP A 42 2.58 -4.31 -9.51
C ASP A 42 3.42 -3.64 -8.42
N GLN A 43 3.70 -2.33 -8.51
CA GLN A 43 4.57 -1.64 -7.56
C GLN A 43 3.83 -0.59 -6.76
N LEU A 44 4.09 -0.59 -5.45
CA LEU A 44 3.58 0.39 -4.51
C LEU A 44 4.73 1.24 -3.97
N TYR A 45 4.73 2.51 -4.36
CA TYR A 45 5.73 3.49 -3.96
C TYR A 45 5.23 4.29 -2.76
N VAL A 46 6.09 4.49 -1.78
CA VAL A 46 5.77 5.22 -0.55
C VAL A 46 6.85 6.28 -0.29
N SER A 47 6.42 7.50 0.00
CA SER A 47 7.30 8.65 0.14
C SER A 47 6.78 9.63 1.19
N GLU A 48 7.66 10.51 1.68
CA GLU A 48 7.30 11.52 2.69
C GLU A 48 6.73 12.81 2.10
N LYS A 49 6.97 13.02 0.81
CA LYS A 49 6.56 14.18 0.04
C LYS A 49 5.77 13.69 -1.16
N GLU A 50 4.96 14.57 -1.72
CA GLU A 50 4.37 14.30 -3.03
C GLU A 50 5.49 14.18 -4.07
N VAL A 51 5.65 12.98 -4.63
CA VAL A 51 6.67 12.69 -5.63
C VAL A 51 5.99 12.44 -6.97
N LYS A 52 6.45 13.14 -7.99
CA LYS A 52 6.02 12.92 -9.38
C LYS A 52 6.83 11.82 -10.06
N ASP A 53 8.02 11.54 -9.52
CA ASP A 53 8.99 10.61 -10.11
C ASP A 53 9.32 9.45 -9.15
N GLU A 54 9.39 8.23 -9.71
CA GLU A 54 9.72 6.99 -8.99
C GLU A 54 11.07 7.07 -8.26
N LYS A 55 12.03 7.81 -8.82
CA LYS A 55 13.40 7.96 -8.28
C LYS A 55 13.46 8.65 -6.92
N ASN A 56 12.41 9.36 -6.53
CA ASN A 56 12.34 10.08 -5.26
C ASN A 56 11.53 9.33 -4.18
N SER A 57 11.04 8.13 -4.50
CA SER A 57 10.34 7.29 -3.53
C SER A 57 11.32 6.74 -2.49
N GLN A 58 10.90 6.70 -1.22
CA GLN A 58 11.75 6.22 -0.13
C GLN A 58 11.63 4.72 0.08
N GLU A 59 10.44 4.17 -0.15
CA GLU A 59 10.16 2.74 -0.03
C GLU A 59 9.42 2.29 -1.29
N VAL A 60 9.82 1.16 -1.85
CA VAL A 60 9.14 0.50 -2.97
C VAL A 60 8.78 -0.91 -2.54
N PHE A 61 7.51 -1.28 -2.70
CA PHE A 61 7.00 -2.60 -2.38
C PHE A 61 6.49 -3.27 -3.64
N ASP A 62 6.92 -4.51 -3.88
CA ASP A 62 6.39 -5.35 -4.95
C ASP A 62 5.10 -6.01 -4.46
N LEU A 63 4.00 -5.81 -5.18
CA LEU A 63 2.70 -6.37 -4.85
C LEU A 63 2.66 -7.89 -5.03
N SER A 64 3.59 -8.49 -5.80
CA SER A 64 3.71 -9.95 -5.89
C SER A 64 4.08 -10.59 -4.55
N ASP A 65 4.72 -9.83 -3.65
CA ASP A 65 5.05 -10.27 -2.30
C ASP A 65 3.85 -10.23 -1.34
N TYR A 66 2.68 -9.79 -1.81
CA TYR A 66 1.47 -9.66 -1.02
C TYR A 66 0.35 -10.54 -1.57
N GLU A 67 -0.43 -11.10 -0.66
CA GLU A 67 -1.50 -12.03 -1.00
C GLU A 67 -2.85 -11.33 -1.12
N LYS A 68 -3.09 -10.32 -0.28
CA LYS A 68 -4.38 -9.63 -0.22
C LYS A 68 -4.30 -8.25 0.41
N CYS A 69 -5.22 -7.38 0.01
CA CYS A 69 -5.51 -6.11 0.68
C CYS A 69 -6.93 -6.17 1.26
N GLU A 70 -7.09 -5.89 2.55
CA GLU A 70 -8.40 -5.98 3.21
C GLU A 70 -8.57 -4.97 4.35
N GLU A 71 -9.81 -4.73 4.75
CA GLU A 71 -10.13 -3.89 5.89
C GLU A 71 -9.61 -4.52 7.19
N LEU A 72 -8.90 -3.74 8.00
CA LEU A 72 -8.38 -4.22 9.28
C LEU A 72 -9.43 -3.98 10.38
N ARG A 73 -10.41 -4.89 10.47
CA ARG A 73 -11.42 -4.87 11.54
C ARG A 73 -10.85 -5.45 12.84
N LYS A 74 -10.70 -4.62 13.88
CA LYS A 74 -10.54 -5.14 15.26
C LYS A 74 -11.90 -5.62 15.74
N SER A 75 -12.05 -6.93 15.95
CA SER A 75 -13.26 -7.65 16.38
C SER A 75 -13.95 -7.13 17.67
N LYS A 76 -13.38 -6.15 18.38
CA LYS A 76 -13.95 -5.56 19.61
C LYS A 76 -13.93 -4.03 19.69
N SER A 77 -13.55 -3.30 18.64
CA SER A 77 -13.35 -1.84 18.74
C SER A 77 -14.29 -1.04 17.84
N ARG A 78 -15.37 -0.50 18.43
CA ARG A 78 -16.35 0.41 17.82
C ARG A 78 -15.80 1.83 17.55
N SER A 79 -14.49 2.02 17.56
CA SER A 79 -13.92 3.35 17.33
C SER A 79 -13.98 3.71 15.85
N LYS A 80 -14.51 4.91 15.56
CA LYS A 80 -14.61 5.50 14.21
C LYS A 80 -13.26 5.48 13.45
N LYS A 81 -12.15 5.47 14.19
CA LYS A 81 -10.77 5.38 13.67
C LYS A 81 -10.42 4.03 12.99
N ASN A 82 -11.26 3.00 13.13
CA ASN A 82 -11.04 1.71 12.46
C ASN A 82 -11.70 1.63 11.08
N HIS A 83 -12.68 2.49 10.76
CA HIS A 83 -13.44 2.40 9.51
C HIS A 83 -12.65 2.80 8.26
N SER A 84 -11.52 3.48 8.44
CA SER A 84 -10.60 3.85 7.36
C SER A 84 -9.27 3.10 7.43
N LYS A 85 -9.18 2.04 8.26
CA LYS A 85 -7.95 1.26 8.44
C LYS A 85 -7.97 0.00 7.58
N PHE A 86 -6.88 -0.24 6.87
CA PHE A 86 -6.72 -1.41 6.00
C PHE A 86 -5.31 -1.98 6.11
N THR A 87 -5.14 -3.22 5.69
CA THR A 87 -3.87 -3.92 5.74
C THR A 87 -3.58 -4.57 4.39
N LEU A 88 -2.31 -4.51 3.99
CA LEU A 88 -1.76 -5.29 2.90
C LEU A 88 -1.01 -6.46 3.52
N ALA A 89 -1.57 -7.66 3.38
CA ALA A 89 -1.06 -8.88 4.00
C ALA A 89 0.00 -9.51 3.09
N ARG A 90 1.18 -9.75 3.65
CA ARG A 90 2.28 -10.41 2.93
C ARG A 90 1.92 -11.85 2.57
N CYS A 91 2.50 -12.34 1.48
CA CYS A 91 2.46 -13.74 1.12
C CYS A 91 3.17 -14.59 2.21
N ARG A 92 2.59 -15.75 2.53
CA ARG A 92 3.15 -16.68 3.53
C ARG A 92 4.22 -17.62 2.96
N GLN A 93 4.70 -17.35 1.75
CA GLN A 93 5.67 -18.20 1.08
C GLN A 93 7.04 -18.11 1.75
N PRO A 94 7.75 -19.24 1.96
CA PRO A 94 9.13 -19.24 2.42
C PRO A 94 10.01 -18.45 1.44
N GLY A 95 10.64 -17.37 1.91
CA GLY A 95 11.49 -16.49 1.09
C GLY A 95 10.94 -15.07 0.90
N THR A 96 9.66 -14.83 1.16
CA THR A 96 9.09 -13.47 1.10
C THR A 96 9.49 -12.67 2.35
N THR A 97 10.36 -11.67 2.17
CA THR A 97 10.84 -10.78 3.25
C THR A 97 9.94 -9.55 3.46
N ALA A 98 8.91 -9.37 2.64
CA ALA A 98 8.03 -8.21 2.73
C ALA A 98 7.27 -8.18 4.08
N PRO A 99 7.22 -7.03 4.76
CA PRO A 99 6.45 -6.89 6.00
C PRO A 99 4.96 -6.73 5.70
N ASN A 100 4.08 -7.05 6.66
CA ASN A 100 2.69 -6.60 6.57
C ASN A 100 2.63 -5.08 6.65
N LEU A 101 1.93 -4.44 5.72
CA LEU A 101 1.72 -3.00 5.74
C LEU A 101 0.34 -2.69 6.30
N ILE A 102 0.28 -1.73 7.21
CA ILE A 102 -0.98 -1.25 7.78
C ILE A 102 -1.11 0.23 7.46
N PHE A 103 -2.26 0.59 6.91
CA PHE A 103 -2.57 1.94 6.47
C PHE A 103 -3.86 2.45 7.10
N LEU A 104 -3.97 3.77 7.16
CA LEU A 104 -5.15 4.49 7.59
C LEU A 104 -5.42 5.60 6.57
N ALA A 105 -6.49 5.43 5.78
CA ALA A 105 -6.92 6.37 4.76
C ALA A 105 -7.61 7.60 5.38
N VAL A 106 -7.66 8.69 4.63
CA VAL A 106 -8.27 9.95 5.11
C VAL A 106 -9.77 9.81 5.39
N SER A 107 -10.46 8.90 4.70
CA SER A 107 -11.88 8.59 4.92
C SER A 107 -12.17 7.09 4.68
N PRO A 108 -13.34 6.57 5.11
CA PRO A 108 -13.78 5.22 4.80
C PRO A 108 -13.92 4.95 3.29
N GLU A 109 -14.42 5.91 2.54
CA GLU A 109 -14.59 5.83 1.08
C GLU A 109 -13.21 5.71 0.41
N GLU A 110 -12.24 6.49 0.89
CA GLU A 110 -10.88 6.43 0.39
C GLU A 110 -10.22 5.08 0.74
N LYS A 111 -10.51 4.51 1.92
CA LYS A 111 -10.07 3.16 2.28
C LYS A 111 -10.60 2.12 1.29
N GLU A 112 -11.91 2.13 0.98
CA GLU A 112 -12.49 1.21 0.00
C GLU A 112 -11.85 1.38 -1.39
N SER A 113 -11.62 2.64 -1.81
CA SER A 113 -10.92 2.93 -3.06
C SER A 113 -9.49 2.36 -3.08
N TRP A 114 -8.73 2.48 -1.99
CA TRP A 114 -7.39 1.89 -1.87
C TRP A 114 -7.43 0.36 -1.88
N ILE A 115 -8.35 -0.26 -1.13
CA ILE A 115 -8.50 -1.71 -1.10
C ILE A 115 -8.81 -2.24 -2.49
N ASN A 116 -9.77 -1.65 -3.21
CA ASN A 116 -10.14 -2.09 -4.56
C ASN A 116 -8.98 -1.97 -5.55
N ALA A 117 -8.26 -0.84 -5.53
CA ALA A 117 -7.11 -0.63 -6.41
C ALA A 117 -5.97 -1.62 -6.12
N LEU A 118 -5.61 -1.81 -4.84
CA LEU A 118 -4.54 -2.72 -4.45
C LEU A 118 -4.92 -4.18 -4.69
N SER A 119 -6.13 -4.59 -4.34
CA SER A 119 -6.60 -5.96 -4.60
C SER A 119 -6.66 -6.25 -6.09
N SER A 120 -7.14 -5.30 -6.91
CA SER A 120 -7.11 -5.45 -8.36
C SER A 120 -5.70 -5.57 -8.92
N ALA A 121 -4.72 -4.90 -8.33
CA ALA A 121 -3.32 -4.97 -8.75
C ALA A 121 -2.64 -6.28 -8.33
N ILE A 122 -2.97 -6.82 -7.15
CA ILE A 122 -2.48 -8.13 -6.67
C ILE A 122 -3.01 -9.28 -7.54
N THR A 123 -4.26 -9.20 -7.99
CA THR A 123 -4.91 -10.28 -8.77
C THR A 123 -4.72 -10.18 -10.29
N ARG A 124 -3.84 -9.31 -10.79
CA ARG A 124 -3.55 -9.23 -12.24
C ARG A 124 -2.83 -10.47 -12.74
#